data_AF-A0AAU4IK12-F1
#
_entry.id   AF-A0AAU4IK12-F1
#
_cell.length_a   1.000
_cell.length_b   1.000
_cell.length_c   1.000
_cell.angle_alpha   90.00
_cell.angle_beta   90.00
_cell.angle_gamma   90.00
#
_symmetry.space_group_name_H-M   'P 1'
#
loop_
_entity.id
_entity.type
_entity.pdbx_description
1 polymer ?
#
loop_
_entity_poly.entity_id
_entity_poly.type
_entity_poly.pdbx_seq_one_letter_code
_entity_poly.pdbx_strand_id
1 'polypeptide(L)'
;MTVRRLRVLIQGLPPESGTLTALRNAMPEEELDEQAEKGEPEKGRWSQSELLLASAIDALRRVEYVLICANTESKRARPSPPEPIPRPGAKTRKPKVTLTETSANKLFELINGGAA
;
A
#
# COMPACT_ATOMS: atom_id res chain seq x y z
N MET A 1 -0.17 -38.61 -8.47
CA MET A 1 -0.40 -37.15 -8.29
C MET A 1 0.14 -36.43 -9.52
N THR A 2 -0.59 -35.52 -10.14
CA THR A 2 -0.08 -34.79 -11.33
C THR A 2 0.62 -33.51 -10.93
N VAL A 3 1.59 -33.05 -11.72
CA VAL A 3 2.32 -31.79 -11.47
C VAL A 3 1.37 -30.60 -11.37
N ARG A 4 0.31 -30.56 -12.19
CA ARG A 4 -0.74 -29.55 -12.12
C ARG A 4 -1.46 -29.57 -10.76
N ARG A 5 -1.81 -30.75 -10.26
CA ARG A 5 -2.54 -30.89 -8.99
C ARG A 5 -1.64 -30.54 -7.79
N LEU A 6 -0.36 -30.91 -7.84
CA LEU A 6 0.63 -30.51 -6.83
C LEU A 6 0.84 -28.99 -6.80
N ARG A 7 0.92 -28.33 -7.96
CA ARG A 7 1.00 -26.87 -8.06
C ARG A 7 -0.20 -26.19 -7.41
N VAL A 8 -1.42 -26.65 -7.70
CA VAL A 8 -2.64 -26.08 -7.12
C VAL A 8 -2.65 -26.24 -5.60
N LEU A 9 -2.20 -27.38 -5.08
CA LEU A 9 -2.10 -27.59 -3.63
C LEU A 9 -1.09 -26.62 -3.00
N ILE A 10 0.11 -26.48 -3.57
CA ILE A 10 1.13 -25.54 -3.06
C ILE A 10 0.61 -24.09 -3.10
N GLN A 11 -0.05 -23.70 -4.19
CA GLN A 11 -0.70 -22.39 -4.30
C GLN A 11 -1.84 -22.20 -3.29
N GLY A 12 -2.45 -23.26 -2.79
CA GLY A 12 -3.52 -23.21 -1.80
C GLY A 12 -3.02 -23.11 -0.35
N LEU A 13 -1.72 -23.29 -0.10
CA LEU A 13 -1.21 -23.37 1.26
C LEU A 13 -1.26 -22.01 1.97
N PRO A 14 -1.46 -22.00 3.30
CA PRO A 14 -1.29 -20.80 4.11
C PRO A 14 0.13 -20.25 3.97
N PRO A 15 0.31 -18.91 3.97
CA PRO A 15 1.64 -18.26 3.87
C PRO A 15 2.61 -18.71 4.97
N GLU A 16 2.09 -19.09 6.13
CA GLU A 16 2.85 -19.59 7.30
C GLU A 16 3.19 -21.09 7.22
N SER A 17 2.84 -21.78 6.12
CA SER A 17 3.13 -23.21 5.98
C SER A 17 4.63 -23.46 5.85
N GLY A 18 5.13 -24.49 6.54
CA GLY A 18 6.55 -24.84 6.52
C GLY A 18 7.10 -25.09 5.11
N THR A 19 6.28 -25.56 4.18
CA THR A 19 6.63 -25.73 2.77
C THR A 19 6.83 -24.40 2.03
N LEU A 20 5.98 -23.39 2.25
CA LEU A 20 6.18 -22.08 1.64
C LEU A 20 7.39 -21.37 2.24
N THR A 21 7.61 -21.54 3.55
CA THR A 21 8.83 -21.06 4.22
C THR A 21 10.09 -21.72 3.66
N ALA A 22 10.07 -23.04 3.45
CA ALA A 22 11.21 -23.76 2.85
C ALA A 22 11.48 -23.31 1.41
N LEU A 23 10.43 -23.08 0.61
CA LEU A 23 10.56 -22.54 -0.75
C LEU A 23 11.15 -21.13 -0.75
N ARG A 24 10.73 -20.28 0.19
CA ARG A 24 11.28 -18.92 0.36
C ARG A 24 12.76 -18.97 0.76
N ASN A 25 13.13 -19.83 1.70
CA ASN A 25 14.51 -19.97 2.17
C ASN A 25 15.44 -20.59 1.12
N ALA A 26 14.89 -21.34 0.16
CA ALA A 26 15.65 -21.92 -0.95
C ALA A 26 15.79 -20.95 -2.14
N MET A 27 15.13 -19.79 -2.10
CA MET A 27 15.22 -18.76 -3.14
C MET A 27 16.58 -18.06 -3.07
N PRO A 28 17.26 -17.84 -4.21
CA PRO A 28 18.52 -17.11 -4.24
C PRO A 28 18.33 -15.66 -3.81
N GLU A 29 19.37 -15.09 -3.19
CA GLU A 29 19.34 -13.75 -2.59
C GLU A 29 19.04 -12.65 -3.62
N GLU A 30 19.55 -12.79 -4.84
CA GLU A 30 19.27 -11.87 -5.95
C GLU A 30 17.77 -11.81 -6.31
N GLU A 31 17.06 -12.95 -6.27
CA GLU A 31 15.61 -12.99 -6.50
C GLU A 31 14.82 -12.38 -5.32
N LEU A 32 15.34 -12.50 -4.10
CA LEU A 32 14.73 -11.89 -2.91
C LEU A 32 14.85 -10.36 -2.95
N ASP A 33 16.00 -9.84 -3.37
CA ASP A 33 16.24 -8.41 -3.53
C ASP A 33 15.36 -7.82 -4.65
N GLU A 34 15.27 -8.50 -5.80
CA GLU A 34 14.34 -8.10 -6.86
C GLU A 34 12.88 -8.10 -6.39
N GLN A 35 12.49 -9.08 -5.59
CA GLN A 35 11.15 -9.16 -5.01
C GLN A 35 10.91 -8.05 -3.98
N ALA A 36 11.94 -7.60 -3.25
CA ALA A 36 11.83 -6.48 -2.31
C ALA A 36 11.65 -5.14 -3.05
N GLU A 37 12.35 -4.93 -4.17
CA GLU A 37 12.28 -3.69 -4.95
C GLU A 37 11.01 -3.60 -5.82
N LYS A 38 10.67 -4.69 -6.51
CA LYS A 38 9.56 -4.73 -7.49
C LYS A 38 8.29 -5.36 -6.93
N GLY A 39 8.33 -5.82 -5.67
CA GLY A 39 7.21 -6.46 -5.03
C GLY A 39 6.00 -5.54 -4.98
N GLU A 40 4.84 -6.07 -5.36
CA GLU A 40 3.54 -5.44 -5.16
C GLU A 40 2.90 -6.05 -3.89
N PRO A 41 3.24 -5.56 -2.69
CA PRO A 41 2.78 -6.14 -1.44
C PRO A 41 1.25 -6.19 -1.35
N GLU A 42 0.53 -5.28 -2.01
CA GLU A 42 -0.94 -5.32 -2.09
C GLU A 42 -1.51 -6.53 -2.85
N LYS A 43 -0.73 -7.19 -3.72
CA LYS A 43 -1.13 -8.42 -4.43
C LYS A 43 -0.64 -9.68 -3.73
N GLY A 44 0.14 -9.53 -2.65
CA GLY A 44 0.68 -10.64 -1.86
C GLY A 44 -0.39 -11.41 -1.08
N ARG A 45 -0.05 -12.62 -0.66
CA ARG A 45 -0.95 -13.49 0.13
C ARG A 45 -0.64 -13.31 1.61
N TRP A 46 -1.14 -12.22 2.16
CA TRP A 46 -0.82 -11.83 3.52
C TRP A 46 -1.39 -12.80 4.55
N SER A 47 -0.60 -13.14 5.55
CA SER A 47 -1.06 -13.84 6.74
C SER A 47 -1.76 -12.88 7.71
N GLN A 48 -2.45 -13.43 8.72
CA GLN A 48 -3.08 -12.62 9.76
C GLN A 48 -2.04 -11.88 10.61
N SER A 49 -0.89 -12.51 10.89
CA SER A 49 0.23 -11.88 11.59
C SER A 49 0.79 -10.72 10.78
N GLU A 50 0.97 -10.88 9.47
CA GLU A 50 1.43 -9.81 8.58
C GLU A 50 0.46 -8.62 8.57
N LEU A 51 -0.86 -8.89 8.51
CA LEU A 51 -1.89 -7.85 8.59
C LEU A 51 -1.85 -7.09 9.93
N LEU A 52 -1.72 -7.80 11.05
CA LEU A 52 -1.60 -7.20 12.38
C LEU A 52 -0.33 -6.37 12.50
N LEU A 53 0.79 -6.86 11.96
CA LEU A 53 2.07 -6.17 11.99
C LEU A 53 2.01 -4.88 11.18
N ALA A 54 1.45 -4.90 9.96
CA ALA A 54 1.24 -3.67 9.20
C ALA A 54 0.33 -2.68 9.93
N SER A 55 -0.73 -3.16 10.60
CA SER A 55 -1.59 -2.28 11.41
C SER A 55 -0.82 -1.62 12.56
N ALA A 56 0.12 -2.35 13.19
CA ALA A 56 0.96 -1.81 14.25
C ALA A 56 1.93 -0.75 13.70
N ILE A 57 2.56 -0.99 12.55
CA ILE A 57 3.45 -0.01 11.91
C ILE A 57 2.67 1.24 11.49
N ASP A 58 1.48 1.10 10.91
CA ASP A 58 0.63 2.23 10.53
C ASP A 58 0.29 3.11 11.76
N ALA A 59 -0.02 2.48 12.89
CA ALA A 59 -0.29 3.17 14.15
C ALA A 59 0.96 3.91 14.67
N LEU A 60 2.13 3.27 14.63
CA LEU A 60 3.39 3.89 15.04
C LEU A 60 3.75 5.11 14.17
N ARG A 61 3.65 4.98 12.85
CA ARG A 61 3.85 6.10 11.91
C ARG A 61 2.90 7.26 12.21
N ARG A 62 1.65 6.95 12.58
CA ARG A 62 0.66 7.98 12.95
C ARG A 62 1.06 8.71 14.23
N VAL A 63 1.57 7.99 15.23
CA VAL A 63 2.06 8.59 16.48
C VAL A 63 3.27 9.49 16.21
N GLU A 64 4.24 9.00 15.44
CA GLU A 64 5.41 9.77 15.02
C GLU A 64 5.00 11.07 14.30
N TYR A 65 4.07 10.97 13.34
CA TYR A 65 3.53 12.12 12.64
C TYR A 65 2.92 13.17 13.58
N VAL A 66 2.11 12.74 14.55
CA VAL A 66 1.50 13.64 15.54
C VAL A 66 2.59 14.31 16.39
N LEU A 67 3.61 13.56 16.79
CA LEU A 67 4.72 14.08 17.57
C LEU A 67 5.54 15.11 16.78
N ILE A 68 5.82 14.86 15.50
CA ILE A 68 6.46 15.84 14.63
C ILE A 68 5.60 17.10 14.51
N CYS A 69 4.30 16.96 14.26
CA CYS A 69 3.39 18.09 14.11
C CYS A 69 3.26 18.94 15.39
N ALA A 70 3.28 18.29 16.55
CA ALA A 70 3.24 18.96 17.86
C ALA A 70 4.52 19.76 18.14
N ASN A 71 5.67 19.28 17.66
CA ASN A 71 6.97 19.92 17.83
C ASN A 71 7.39 20.82 16.66
N THR A 72 6.55 20.95 15.62
CA THR A 72 6.80 21.86 14.50
C THR A 72 6.22 23.24 14.82
N GLU A 73 7.06 24.28 14.73
CA GLU A 73 6.62 25.67 14.90
C GLU A 73 5.42 26.01 14.00
N SER A 74 4.52 26.86 14.49
CA SER A 74 3.27 27.22 13.81
C SER A 74 3.45 27.82 12.41
N LYS A 75 4.61 28.44 12.14
CA LYS A 75 4.94 29.06 10.85
C LYS A 75 5.70 28.13 9.89
N ARG A 76 6.11 26.93 10.32
CA ARG A 76 6.80 25.95 9.46
C ARG A 76 5.79 25.01 8.81
N ALA A 77 6.11 24.58 7.58
CA ALA A 77 5.32 23.58 6.88
C ALA A 77 5.33 22.26 7.66
N ARG A 78 4.14 21.75 8.00
CA ARG A 78 3.99 20.42 8.60
C ARG A 78 4.12 19.35 7.52
N PRO A 79 4.67 18.18 7.85
CA PRO A 79 4.74 17.07 6.90
C PRO A 79 3.34 16.60 6.50
N SER A 80 3.26 15.86 5.39
CA SER A 80 2.05 15.12 5.03
C SER A 80 1.81 13.99 6.04
N PRO A 81 0.54 13.62 6.31
CA PRO A 81 0.25 12.41 7.06
C PRO A 81 0.84 11.18 6.37
N PRO A 82 1.38 10.21 7.14
CA PRO A 82 1.95 9.00 6.57
C PRO A 82 0.90 8.18 5.85
N GLU A 83 1.31 7.55 4.75
CA GLU A 83 0.47 6.62 4.03
C GLU A 83 0.46 5.24 4.71
N PRO A 84 -0.71 4.57 4.78
CA PRO A 84 -0.78 3.20 5.25
C PRO A 84 0.10 2.28 4.40
N ILE A 85 0.66 1.26 5.03
CA ILE A 85 1.41 0.23 4.31
C ILE A 85 0.51 -0.40 3.23
N PRO A 86 0.99 -0.49 1.97
CA PRO A 86 0.27 -1.18 0.90
C PRO A 86 0.10 -2.65 1.28
N ARG A 87 -1.15 -3.07 1.40
CA ARG A 87 -1.53 -4.43 1.78
C ARG A 87 -2.83 -4.84 1.10
N PRO A 88 -3.12 -6.13 0.96
CA PRO A 88 -4.34 -6.60 0.35
C PRO A 88 -5.58 -5.97 1.02
N GLY A 89 -6.42 -5.33 0.22
CA GLY A 89 -7.63 -4.65 0.69
C GLY A 89 -7.42 -3.29 1.35
N ALA A 90 -6.18 -2.85 1.62
CA ALA A 90 -5.94 -1.46 2.02
C ALA A 90 -6.08 -0.54 0.82
N LYS A 91 -6.93 0.48 0.96
CA LYS A 91 -7.09 1.50 -0.07
C LYS A 91 -5.97 2.51 0.11
N THR A 92 -5.18 2.72 -0.95
CA THR A 92 -4.27 3.86 -1.01
C THR A 92 -5.08 5.16 -0.90
N ARG A 93 -4.48 6.17 -0.27
CA ARG A 93 -5.14 7.46 -0.13
C ARG A 93 -5.19 8.08 -1.53
N LYS A 94 -6.40 8.26 -2.07
CA LYS A 94 -6.55 8.89 -3.38
C LYS A 94 -5.93 10.30 -3.32
N PRO A 95 -5.03 10.66 -4.26
CA PRO A 95 -4.50 12.01 -4.31
C PRO A 95 -5.66 12.99 -4.45
N LYS A 96 -5.57 14.14 -3.78
CA LYS A 96 -6.55 15.21 -3.98
C LYS A 96 -6.49 15.60 -5.45
N VAL A 97 -7.63 15.50 -6.14
CA VAL A 97 -7.76 15.96 -7.51
C VAL A 97 -7.54 17.47 -7.52
N THR A 98 -6.43 17.92 -8.08
CA THR A 98 -6.20 19.33 -8.40
C THR A 98 -7.02 19.68 -9.62
N LEU A 99 -7.84 20.74 -9.52
CA LEU A 99 -8.60 21.24 -10.67
C LEU A 99 -7.63 21.60 -11.79
N THR A 100 -7.77 20.92 -12.93
CA THR A 100 -7.09 21.33 -14.16
C THR A 100 -7.74 22.61 -14.68
N GLU A 101 -6.98 23.45 -15.37
CA GLU A 101 -7.47 24.71 -15.93
C GLU A 101 -8.68 24.50 -16.87
N THR A 102 -8.66 23.41 -17.64
CA THR A 102 -9.79 22.96 -18.46
C THR A 102 -11.04 22.62 -17.65
N SER A 103 -10.88 21.95 -16.51
CA SER A 103 -12.00 21.64 -15.61
C SER A 103 -12.52 22.88 -14.89
N ALA A 104 -11.65 23.84 -14.58
CA ALA A 104 -12.02 25.11 -13.97
C ALA A 104 -12.83 25.98 -14.95
N ASN A 105 -12.40 26.09 -16.21
CA ASN A 105 -13.12 26.84 -17.23
C ASN A 105 -14.49 26.23 -17.55
N LYS A 106 -14.57 24.89 -17.64
CA LYS A 106 -15.85 24.20 -17.83
C LYS A 106 -16.82 24.42 -16.65
N LEU A 107 -16.29 24.43 -15.43
CA LEU A 107 -17.08 24.69 -14.22
C LEU A 107 -17.54 26.16 -14.20
N PHE A 108 -16.68 27.09 -14.62
CA PHE A 108 -17.02 28.51 -14.76
C PHE A 108 -18.13 28.76 -15.80
N GLU A 109 -18.07 28.11 -16.96
CA GLU A 109 -19.12 28.18 -17.98
C GLU A 109 -20.46 27.62 -17.47
N LEU A 110 -20.43 26.50 -16.75
CA LEU A 110 -21.63 25.89 -16.14
C LEU A 110 -22.28 26.79 -15.08
N ILE A 111 -21.48 27.45 -14.25
CA ILE A 111 -21.98 28.37 -13.20
C ILE A 111 -22.58 29.62 -13.82
N ASN A 112 -21.97 30.16 -14.88
CA ASN A 112 -22.39 31.42 -15.51
C ASN A 112 -23.42 31.23 -16.63
N GLY A 113 -23.98 30.02 -16.79
CA GLY A 113 -25.05 29.75 -17.75
C GLY A 113 -24.62 29.70 -19.22
N GLY A 114 -23.34 29.49 -19.51
CA GLY A 114 -22.78 29.45 -20.87
C GLY A 114 -23.00 28.13 -21.62
N ALA A 115 -23.62 27.13 -21.00
CA ALA A 115 -23.97 25.87 -21.65
C ALA A 115 -25.41 25.93 -22.21
N ALA A 116 -25.54 26.54 -23.39
CA ALA A 116 -26.63 26.31 -24.34
C ALA A 116 -26.02 25.87 -25.68
#